data_AF-A0A350V1R2-F1
#
_entry.id   AF-A0A350V1R2-F1
#
_cell.length_a   1.000
_cell.length_b   1.000
_cell.length_c   1.000
_cell.angle_alpha   90.00
_cell.angle_beta   90.00
_cell.angle_gamma   90.00
#
_symmetry.space_group_name_H-M   'P 1'
#
loop_
_entity.id
_entity.type
_entity.pdbx_description
1 polymer ?
#
loop_
_entity_poly.entity_id
_entity_poly.type
_entity_poly.pdbx_seq_one_letter_code
_entity_poly.pdbx_strand_id
1 'polypeptide(L)'
;VTYPELEIYNKDWQMVSGEARKLLAEITDEKLDSIYKVPEMPEMDMPFFDMIGYSIHRESYLIGQIGLWRRLLGYPAMKYPGM
;
A
#
# COMPACT_ATOMS: atom_id res chain seq x y z
N VAL A 1 -13.78 9.70 16.50
CA VAL A 1 -13.45 9.66 15.05
C VAL A 1 -14.39 8.68 14.39
N THR A 2 -15.05 9.06 13.30
CA THR A 2 -15.94 8.17 12.55
C THR A 2 -15.16 7.60 11.38
N TYR A 3 -14.99 6.28 11.34
CA TYR A 3 -14.33 5.63 10.21
C TYR A 3 -15.29 5.54 9.01
N PRO A 4 -14.80 5.69 7.77
CA PRO A 4 -15.56 5.42 6.56
C PRO A 4 -16.17 4.02 6.52
N GLU A 5 -17.27 3.88 5.79
CA GLU A 5 -17.87 2.59 5.45
C GLU A 5 -16.99 1.78 4.50
N LEU A 6 -17.15 0.45 4.50
CA LEU A 6 -16.38 -0.45 3.64
C LEU A 6 -16.53 -0.13 2.13
N GLU A 7 -17.71 0.33 1.72
CA GLU A 7 -17.97 0.73 0.33
C GLU A 7 -17.08 1.88 -0.13
N ILE A 8 -16.81 2.84 0.75
CA ILE A 8 -15.92 3.98 0.45
C ILE A 8 -14.50 3.46 0.23
N TYR A 9 -14.00 2.60 1.12
CA TYR A 9 -12.67 2.01 0.97
C TYR A 9 -12.53 1.19 -0.31
N ASN A 10 -13.56 0.43 -0.71
CA ASN A 10 -13.54 -0.30 -1.97
C ASN A 10 -13.49 0.63 -3.18
N LYS A 11 -14.25 1.73 -3.16
CA LYS A 11 -14.24 2.72 -4.23
C LYS A 11 -12.86 3.39 -4.36
N ASP A 12 -12.29 3.79 -3.22
CA ASP A 12 -10.95 4.38 -3.18
C ASP A 12 -9.90 3.40 -3.67
N TRP A 13 -9.98 2.12 -3.26
CA TRP A 13 -9.08 1.07 -3.72
C TRP A 13 -9.12 0.90 -5.24
N GLN A 14 -10.31 0.83 -5.85
CA GLN A 14 -10.43 0.66 -7.31
C GLN A 14 -9.84 1.86 -8.07
N MET A 15 -10.08 3.07 -7.58
CA MET A 15 -9.54 4.29 -8.17
C MET A 15 -8.01 4.36 -8.04
N VAL A 16 -7.49 4.20 -6.82
CA VAL A 16 -6.05 4.33 -6.53
C VAL A 16 -5.25 3.20 -7.18
N SER A 17 -5.73 1.96 -7.13
CA SER A 17 -5.01 0.82 -7.73
C SER A 17 -4.90 0.92 -9.25
N GLY A 18 -5.92 1.47 -9.93
CA GLY A 18 -5.88 1.73 -11.37
C GLY A 18 -4.79 2.73 -11.75
N GLU A 19 -4.77 3.88 -11.09
CA GLU A 19 -3.76 4.93 -11.32
C GLU A 19 -2.36 4.46 -10.92
N ALA A 20 -2.22 3.81 -9.77
CA ALA A 20 -0.95 3.27 -9.30
C ALA A 20 -0.38 2.25 -10.29
N ARG A 21 -1.20 1.32 -10.80
CA ARG A 21 -0.77 0.35 -11.81
C ARG A 21 -0.26 1.03 -13.07
N LYS A 22 -0.98 2.03 -13.57
CA LYS A 22 -0.58 2.79 -14.76
C LYS A 22 0.77 3.49 -14.53
N LEU A 23 0.88 4.23 -13.43
CA LEU A 23 2.08 4.98 -13.09
C LEU A 23 3.29 4.05 -12.88
N LEU A 24 3.12 2.92 -12.21
CA LEU A 24 4.19 1.95 -12.00
C LEU A 24 4.63 1.27 -13.31
N ALA A 25 3.73 1.08 -14.28
CA ALA A 25 4.07 0.51 -15.58
C ALA A 25 4.80 1.50 -16.51
N GLU A 26 4.56 2.80 -16.31
CA GLU A 26 5.11 3.88 -17.15
C GLU A 26 6.26 4.63 -16.47
N ILE A 27 6.63 4.26 -15.23
CA ILE A 27 7.67 4.96 -14.46
C ILE A 27 9.04 4.81 -15.12
N THR A 28 9.82 5.89 -15.14
CA THR A 28 11.17 5.89 -15.70
C THR A 28 12.22 5.77 -14.59
N ASP A 29 13.43 5.35 -14.97
CA ASP A 29 14.57 5.26 -14.06
C ASP A 29 14.89 6.62 -13.44
N GLU A 30 14.82 7.72 -14.21
CA GLU A 30 15.05 9.07 -13.68
C GLU A 30 14.02 9.45 -12.61
N LYS A 31 12.77 8.97 -12.76
CA LYS A 31 11.73 9.20 -11.75
C LYS A 31 12.01 8.37 -10.49
N LEU A 32 12.43 7.12 -10.64
CA LEU A 32 12.80 6.24 -9.53
C LEU A 32 13.96 6.79 -8.71
N ASP A 33 14.94 7.42 -9.36
CA ASP A 33 16.10 8.04 -8.72
C ASP A 33 15.81 9.42 -8.12
N SER A 34 14.68 10.05 -8.49
CA SER A 34 14.29 11.34 -7.92
C SER A 34 13.94 11.21 -6.42
N ILE A 35 14.19 12.27 -5.65
CA ILE A 35 13.88 12.27 -4.22
C ILE A 35 12.39 12.50 -4.00
N TYR A 36 11.74 11.53 -3.34
CA TYR A 36 10.46 11.72 -2.69
C TYR A 36 10.65 12.49 -1.40
N LYS A 37 9.99 13.65 -1.30
CA LYS A 37 10.02 14.51 -0.13
C LYS A 37 8.90 14.13 0.83
N VAL A 38 9.23 13.83 2.08
CA VAL A 38 8.23 13.55 3.13
C VAL A 38 7.99 14.85 3.90
N PRO A 39 6.86 15.57 3.68
CA PRO A 39 6.71 16.94 4.15
C PRO A 39 6.83 17.12 5.67
N GLU A 40 6.40 16.12 6.42
CA GLU A 40 6.37 16.16 7.89
C GLU A 40 7.62 15.55 8.54
N MET A 41 8.49 14.88 7.77
CA MET A 41 9.67 14.18 8.27
C MET A 41 10.81 14.22 7.23
N PRO A 42 11.48 15.37 7.05
CA PRO A 42 12.52 15.55 6.02
C PRO A 42 13.70 14.57 6.14
N GLU A 43 13.96 14.05 7.34
CA GLU A 43 14.96 12.99 7.59
C GLU A 43 14.62 11.65 6.92
N MET A 44 13.36 11.48 6.47
CA MET A 44 12.89 10.32 5.73
C MET A 44 12.78 10.59 4.22
N ASP A 45 13.33 11.69 3.72
CA ASP A 45 13.48 11.89 2.28
C ASP A 45 14.27 10.73 1.67
N MET A 46 13.76 10.14 0.59
CA MET A 46 14.35 8.97 -0.04
C MET A 46 14.05 8.91 -1.54
N PRO A 47 14.83 8.18 -2.34
CA PRO A 47 14.48 7.90 -3.73
C PRO A 47 13.06 7.31 -3.86
N PHE A 48 12.37 7.60 -4.95
CA PHE A 48 11.05 7.02 -5.23
C PHE A 48 11.09 5.48 -5.25
N PHE A 49 12.20 4.89 -5.72
CA PHE A 49 12.41 3.44 -5.67
C PHE A 49 12.27 2.89 -4.24
N ASP A 50 12.99 3.49 -3.29
CA ASP A 50 12.97 3.07 -1.88
C ASP A 50 11.60 3.29 -1.25
N MET A 51 10.92 4.39 -1.57
CA MET A 51 9.56 4.66 -1.09
C MET A 51 8.55 3.62 -1.59
N ILE A 52 8.63 3.22 -2.86
CA ILE A 52 7.77 2.19 -3.44
C ILE A 52 8.05 0.84 -2.78
N GLY A 53 9.33 0.45 -2.66
CA GLY A 53 9.74 -0.78 -1.98
C GLY A 53 9.28 -0.83 -0.52
N TYR A 54 9.43 0.28 0.20
CA TYR A 54 8.92 0.44 1.56
C TYR A 54 7.40 0.24 1.62
N SER A 55 6.67 0.85 0.69
CA SER A 55 5.20 0.76 0.65
C SER A 55 4.71 -0.67 0.42
N ILE A 56 5.36 -1.42 -0.49
CA ILE A 56 5.05 -2.83 -0.76
C ILE A 56 5.31 -3.70 0.49
N HIS A 57 6.46 -3.48 1.14
CA HIS A 57 6.80 -4.21 2.36
C HIS A 57 5.82 -3.89 3.50
N ARG A 58 5.46 -2.61 3.66
CA ARG A 58 4.47 -2.15 4.64
C ARG A 58 3.11 -2.79 4.42
N GLU A 59 2.64 -2.85 3.18
CA GLU A 59 1.37 -3.51 2.84
C GLU A 59 1.40 -5.00 3.22
N SER A 60 2.46 -5.71 2.84
CA SER A 60 2.65 -7.13 3.19
C SER A 60 2.62 -7.36 4.70
N TYR A 61 3.28 -6.48 5.46
CA TYR A 61 3.28 -6.50 6.92
C TYR A 61 1.86 -6.29 7.51
N LEU A 62 1.11 -5.30 7.01
CA LEU A 62 -0.25 -5.01 7.47
C LEU A 62 -1.22 -6.15 7.15
N ILE A 63 -1.12 -6.77 5.96
CA ILE A 63 -1.91 -7.96 5.60
C ILE A 63 -1.61 -9.12 6.56
N GLY A 64 -0.33 -9.32 6.91
CA GLY A 64 0.09 -10.30 7.92
C GLY A 64 -0.56 -10.05 9.28
N GLN A 65 -0.58 -8.79 9.74
CA GLN A 65 -1.27 -8.43 10.98
C GLN A 65 -2.78 -8.74 10.89
N ILE A 66 -3.45 -8.38 9.79
CA ILE A 66 -4.88 -8.70 9.60
C ILE A 66 -5.10 -10.21 9.67
N GLY A 67 -4.22 -11.02 9.07
CA GLY A 67 -4.26 -12.48 9.17
C GLY A 67 -4.20 -12.98 10.63
N LEU A 68 -3.33 -12.36 11.45
CA LEU A 68 -3.24 -12.67 12.88
C LEU A 68 -4.54 -12.30 13.62
N TRP A 69 -5.09 -11.10 13.37
CA TRP A 69 -6.36 -10.67 13.96
C TRP A 69 -7.50 -11.62 13.62
N ARG A 70 -7.59 -12.06 12.36
CA ARG A 70 -8.59 -13.02 11.91
C ARG A 70 -8.48 -14.33 12.70
N ARG A 71 -7.28 -14.86 12.90
CA ARG A 71 -7.05 -16.07 13.71
C ARG A 71 -7.52 -15.87 15.16
N LEU A 72 -7.15 -14.75 15.79
CA LEU A 72 -7.52 -14.48 17.19
C LEU A 72 -9.03 -14.32 17.39
N LEU A 73 -9.73 -13.83 16.37
CA LEU A 73 -11.19 -13.63 16.38
C LEU A 73 -11.97 -14.83 15.83
N GLY A 74 -11.31 -15.94 15.47
CA GLY A 74 -11.97 -17.14 14.96
C GLY A 74 -12.45 -17.05 13.50
N TYR A 75 -11.98 -16.07 12.73
CA TYR A 75 -12.27 -15.96 11.29
C TYR A 75 -11.34 -16.87 10.46
N PRO A 76 -11.81 -17.40 9.31
CA PRO A 76 -10.98 -18.20 8.43
C PRO A 76 -9.80 -17.39 7.88
N ALA A 77 -8.69 -18.06 7.58
CA ALA A 77 -7.54 -17.43 6.93
C ALA A 77 -7.97 -16.78 5.60
N MET A 78 -7.39 -15.62 5.27
CA MET A 78 -7.55 -15.07 3.93
C MET A 78 -6.83 -15.97 2.93
N LYS A 79 -7.51 -16.28 1.82
CA LYS A 79 -6.90 -16.94 0.67
C LYS A 79 -6.36 -15.87 -0.25
N TYR A 80 -5.20 -16.12 -0.86
CA TYR A 80 -4.77 -15.30 -1.98
C TYR A 80 -5.77 -15.50 -3.12
N PRO A 81 -6.30 -14.43 -3.73
CA PRO A 81 -7.18 -14.56 -4.89
C PRO A 81 -6.43 -15.32 -6.00
N GLY A 82 -6.96 -16.47 -6.44
CA GLY A 82 -6.37 -17.31 -7.49
C GLY A 82 -5.65 -18.58 -7.02
N MET A 83 -5.65 -18.90 -5.71
CA MET A 83 -5.22 -20.19 -5.15
C MET A 83 -6.36 -20.93 -4.42
#